data_AF-A0A1I0VWI4-F1
#
_entry.id   AF-A0A1I0VWI4-F1
#
_cell.length_a   1.000
_cell.length_b   1.000
_cell.length_c   1.000
_cell.angle_alpha   90.00
_cell.angle_beta   90.00
_cell.angle_gamma   90.00
#
_symmetry.space_group_name_H-M   'P 1'
#
loop_
_entity.id
_entity.type
_entity.pdbx_description
1 polymer ?
#
loop_
_entity_poly.entity_id
_entity_poly.type
_entity_poly.pdbx_seq_one_letter_code
_entity_poly.pdbx_strand_id
1 'polypeptide(L)'
;MEDLRQLMAAYFHQDWWAEYDGLWESAVDDFARREPDRVAGASDQIHALLDEDEADEALGQTLDDLGNFYDAGHAPGANRAWLQQVGEQLAD
;
A
#
# COMPACT_ATOMS: atom_id res chain seq x y z
N MET A 1 11.74 -5.46 0.12
CA MET A 1 10.50 -4.87 -0.42
C MET A 1 10.73 -3.38 -0.65
N GLU A 2 11.61 -3.04 -1.61
CA GLU A 2 12.02 -1.63 -1.81
C GLU A 2 10.96 -0.82 -2.55
N ASP A 3 10.32 -1.42 -3.55
CA ASP A 3 9.29 -0.76 -4.35
C ASP A 3 8.00 -0.55 -3.55
N LEU A 4 7.58 -1.56 -2.76
CA LEU A 4 6.46 -1.39 -1.85
C LEU A 4 6.78 -0.35 -0.76
N ARG A 5 8.00 -0.34 -0.22
CA ARG A 5 8.43 0.73 0.71
C ARG A 5 8.34 2.11 0.06
N GLN A 6 8.69 2.25 -1.21
CA GLN A 6 8.58 3.53 -1.90
C GLN A 6 7.12 4.00 -1.94
N LEU A 7 6.17 3.12 -2.26
CA LEU A 7 4.74 3.43 -2.22
C LEU A 7 4.30 3.83 -0.80
N MET A 8 4.61 3.01 0.21
CA MET A 8 4.18 3.24 1.59
C MET A 8 4.77 4.51 2.20
N ALA A 9 6.10 4.69 2.12
CA ALA A 9 6.77 5.80 2.78
C ALA A 9 6.67 7.13 2.03
N ALA A 10 6.60 7.11 0.68
CA ALA A 10 6.68 8.34 -0.11
C ALA A 10 5.33 8.83 -0.63
N TYR A 11 4.30 7.98 -0.69
CA TYR A 11 2.96 8.36 -1.18
C TYR A 11 1.90 8.24 -0.08
N PHE A 12 2.03 7.27 0.82
CA PHE A 12 1.23 7.19 2.05
C PHE A 12 1.95 7.79 3.26
N HIS A 13 2.68 8.90 3.08
CA HIS A 13 3.31 9.66 4.18
C HIS A 13 2.26 10.42 5.02
N GLN A 14 2.65 10.95 6.18
CA GLN A 14 1.77 11.67 7.13
C GLN A 14 0.81 12.74 6.55
N ASP A 15 1.13 13.34 5.40
CA ASP A 15 0.35 14.40 4.78
C ASP A 15 -0.43 13.92 3.54
N TRP A 16 -0.40 12.61 3.24
CA TRP A 16 -1.05 11.99 2.08
C TRP A 16 -2.52 12.39 1.97
N TRP A 17 -3.22 12.44 3.11
CA TRP A 17 -4.65 12.78 3.15
C TRP A 17 -4.91 14.17 2.55
N ALA A 18 -4.06 15.15 2.88
CA ALA A 18 -4.21 16.51 2.37
C ALA A 18 -3.75 16.64 0.91
N GLU A 19 -2.75 15.85 0.51
CA GLU A 19 -2.21 15.84 -0.86
C GLU A 19 -3.15 15.18 -1.88
N TYR A 20 -3.85 14.13 -1.45
CA TYR A 20 -4.71 13.30 -2.30
C TYR A 20 -6.21 13.42 -1.96
N ASP A 21 -6.62 14.50 -1.29
CA ASP A 21 -8.02 14.76 -0.90
C ASP A 21 -8.70 13.59 -0.15
N GLY A 22 -7.92 12.83 0.62
CA GLY A 22 -8.37 11.64 1.36
C GLY A 22 -8.66 10.40 0.51
N LEU A 23 -8.34 10.43 -0.79
CA LEU A 23 -8.53 9.32 -1.72
C LEU A 23 -7.23 8.53 -1.85
N TRP A 24 -7.18 7.34 -1.26
CA TRP A 24 -5.98 6.49 -1.32
C TRP A 24 -5.68 6.05 -2.76
N GLU A 25 -6.70 5.89 -3.60
CA GLU A 25 -6.58 5.54 -5.01
C GLU A 25 -5.73 6.57 -5.77
N SER A 26 -5.86 7.86 -5.40
CA SER A 26 -5.10 8.94 -6.04
C SER A 26 -3.60 8.88 -5.71
N ALA A 27 -3.24 8.36 -4.53
CA ALA A 27 -1.83 8.13 -4.16
C ALA A 27 -1.22 6.98 -4.99
N VAL A 28 -1.99 5.91 -5.22
CA VAL A 28 -1.57 4.78 -6.06
C VAL A 28 -1.42 5.20 -7.53
N ASP A 29 -2.37 5.99 -8.04
CA ASP A 29 -2.30 6.55 -9.40
C ASP A 29 -1.07 7.46 -9.57
N ASP A 30 -0.75 8.31 -8.57
CA ASP A 30 0.44 9.16 -8.64
C ASP A 30 1.74 8.33 -8.63
N PHE A 31 1.80 7.28 -7.81
CA PHE A 31 2.91 6.34 -7.79
C PHE A 31 3.10 5.67 -9.16
N ALA A 32 2.03 5.10 -9.73
CA ALA A 32 2.09 4.44 -11.03
C ALA A 32 2.52 5.41 -12.16
N ARG A 33 2.08 6.67 -12.07
CA ARG A 33 2.43 7.72 -13.05
C ARG A 33 3.86 8.19 -12.93
N ARG A 34 4.42 8.31 -11.72
CA ARG A 34 5.74 8.90 -11.46
C ARG A 34 6.86 7.88 -11.36
N GLU A 35 6.55 6.66 -10.95
CA GLU A 35 7.49 5.56 -10.71
C GLU A 35 7.10 4.29 -11.50
N PRO A 36 6.83 4.37 -12.82
CA PRO A 36 6.30 3.23 -13.59
C PRO A 36 7.22 2.00 -13.56
N ASP A 37 8.54 2.21 -13.46
CA ASP A 37 9.53 1.12 -13.38
C ASP A 37 9.44 0.31 -12.07
N ARG A 38 8.75 0.83 -11.04
CA ARG A 38 8.58 0.19 -9.73
C ARG A 38 7.24 -0.53 -9.57
N VAL A 39 6.27 -0.26 -10.46
CA VAL A 39 4.90 -0.78 -10.34
C VAL A 39 4.87 -2.30 -10.26
N ALA A 40 5.56 -2.98 -11.19
CA ALA A 40 5.62 -4.44 -11.21
C ALA A 40 6.25 -4.99 -9.91
N GLY A 41 7.35 -4.37 -9.44
CA GLY A 41 8.01 -4.79 -8.21
C GLY A 41 7.17 -4.57 -6.96
N ALA A 42 6.40 -3.48 -6.89
CA ALA A 42 5.47 -3.21 -5.79
C ALA A 42 4.29 -4.20 -5.79
N SER A 43 3.70 -4.47 -6.95
CA SER A 43 2.63 -5.48 -7.12
C SER A 43 3.09 -6.89 -6.70
N ASP A 44 4.27 -7.33 -7.16
CA ASP A 44 4.82 -8.64 -6.77
C ASP A 44 5.07 -8.74 -5.26
N GLN A 45 5.53 -7.65 -4.64
CA GLN A 45 5.76 -7.56 -3.21
C GLN A 45 4.46 -7.57 -2.40
N ILE A 46 3.39 -6.98 -2.92
CA ILE A 46 2.04 -7.05 -2.34
C ILE A 46 1.53 -8.49 -2.37
N HIS A 47 1.61 -9.16 -3.53
CA HIS A 47 1.17 -10.54 -3.64
C HIS A 47 1.94 -11.47 -2.70
N ALA A 48 3.26 -11.27 -2.56
CA ALA A 48 4.07 -12.03 -1.62
C ALA A 48 3.60 -11.87 -0.17
N LEU A 49 3.29 -10.65 0.29
CA LEU A 49 2.72 -10.43 1.64
C LEU A 49 1.34 -11.06 1.80
N LEU A 50 0.50 -10.95 0.78
CA LEU A 50 -0.86 -11.51 0.83
C LEU A 50 -0.85 -13.04 0.86
N ASP A 51 0.16 -13.68 0.28
CA ASP A 51 0.35 -15.13 0.35
C ASP A 51 0.91 -15.60 1.70
N GLU A 52 1.43 -14.70 2.54
CA GLU A 52 1.80 -15.03 3.92
C GLU A 52 0.53 -15.24 4.77
N ASP A 53 0.48 -16.38 5.48
CA ASP A 53 -0.58 -16.73 6.44
C ASP A 53 -0.37 -15.98 7.77
N GLU A 54 -0.24 -14.66 7.67
CA GLU A 54 -0.14 -13.76 8.81
C GLU A 54 -1.50 -13.14 9.17
N ALA A 55 -1.65 -12.89 10.48
CA ALA A 55 -2.80 -12.16 11.01
C ALA A 55 -2.82 -10.72 10.50
N ASP A 56 -4.00 -10.14 10.36
CA ASP A 56 -4.18 -8.79 9.80
C ASP A 56 -3.50 -7.69 10.64
N GLU A 57 -3.37 -7.92 11.95
CA GLU A 57 -2.62 -7.04 12.85
C GLU A 57 -1.11 -7.08 12.58
N ALA A 58 -0.56 -8.24 12.24
CA ALA A 58 0.85 -8.38 11.87
C ALA A 58 1.13 -7.73 10.51
N LEU A 59 0.21 -7.90 9.55
CA LEU A 59 0.26 -7.20 8.27
C LEU A 59 0.23 -5.68 8.47
N GLY A 60 -0.63 -5.18 9.36
CA GLY A 60 -0.66 -3.76 9.73
C GLY A 60 0.69 -3.26 10.25
N GLN A 61 1.33 -4.01 11.16
CA GLN A 61 2.66 -3.66 11.67
C GLN A 61 3.72 -3.67 10.55
N THR A 62 3.65 -4.61 9.61
CA THR A 62 4.54 -4.66 8.44
C THR A 62 4.38 -3.41 7.58
N LEU A 63 3.14 -2.95 7.35
CA LEU A 63 2.86 -1.73 6.60
C LEU A 63 3.38 -0.48 7.33
N ASP A 64 3.20 -0.41 8.65
CA ASP A 64 3.74 0.67 9.50
C ASP A 64 5.28 0.71 9.43
N ASP A 65 5.95 -0.45 9.48
CA ASP A 65 7.40 -0.58 9.37
C ASP A 65 7.92 -0.18 7.97
N LEU A 66 7.07 -0.24 6.95
CA LEU A 66 7.33 0.28 5.60
C LEU A 66 7.08 1.79 5.48
N GLY A 67 6.56 2.45 6.53
CA GLY A 67 6.32 3.88 6.60
C GLY A 67 4.92 4.32 6.16
N ASN A 68 3.95 3.41 6.11
CA ASN A 68 2.57 3.69 5.74
C ASN A 68 1.85 4.51 6.84
N PHE A 69 1.19 5.60 6.48
CA PHE A 69 0.28 6.37 7.34
C PHE A 69 -1.20 6.21 6.93
N TYR A 70 -1.51 5.37 5.95
CA TYR A 70 -2.90 5.03 5.63
C TYR A 70 -3.45 4.05 6.67
N ASP A 71 -4.54 4.42 7.34
CA ASP A 71 -5.28 3.55 8.26
C ASP A 71 -6.47 2.90 7.52
N ALA A 72 -6.39 1.60 7.26
CA ALA A 72 -7.47 0.84 6.63
C ALA A 72 -8.69 0.60 7.55
N GLY A 73 -8.58 0.97 8.83
CA GLY A 73 -9.59 0.79 9.86
C GLY A 73 -9.36 -0.47 10.70
N HIS A 74 -10.26 -0.69 11.67
CA HIS A 74 -10.10 -1.73 12.70
C HIS A 74 -10.93 -3.00 12.47
N ALA A 75 -11.55 -3.14 11.29
CA ALA A 75 -12.29 -4.36 10.99
C ALA A 75 -11.31 -5.53 10.75
N PRO A 76 -11.62 -6.77 11.16
CA PRO A 76 -10.78 -7.91 10.85
C PRO A 76 -10.58 -8.05 9.33
N GLY A 77 -9.32 -8.07 8.88
CA GLY A 77 -8.99 -8.18 7.46
C GLY A 77 -8.99 -6.84 6.71
N ALA A 78 -9.08 -5.71 7.40
CA ALA A 78 -9.09 -4.39 6.77
C ALA A 78 -7.78 -4.09 6.03
N ASN A 79 -6.63 -4.39 6.65
CA ASN A 79 -5.33 -4.17 6.02
C ASN A 79 -5.18 -5.07 4.78
N ARG A 80 -5.55 -6.34 4.92
CA ARG A 80 -5.51 -7.32 3.83
C ARG A 80 -6.43 -6.92 2.66
N ALA A 81 -7.67 -6.52 2.95
CA ALA A 81 -8.62 -6.10 1.94
C ALA A 81 -8.19 -4.82 1.22
N TRP A 82 -7.59 -3.87 1.95
CA TRP A 82 -7.03 -2.66 1.35
C TRP A 82 -5.81 -2.98 0.48
N LEU A 83 -4.86 -3.77 0.98
CA LEU A 83 -3.65 -4.12 0.23
C LEU A 83 -3.96 -4.92 -1.04
N GLN A 84 -5.01 -5.75 -1.02
CA GLN A 84 -5.56 -6.39 -2.22
C GLN A 84 -6.03 -5.37 -3.27
N GLN A 85 -6.80 -4.35 -2.87
CA GLN A 85 -7.27 -3.31 -3.79
C GLN A 85 -6.10 -2.50 -4.38
N VAL A 86 -5.07 -2.21 -3.58
CA VAL A 86 -3.84 -1.55 -4.07
C VAL A 86 -3.14 -2.43 -5.12
N GLY A 87 -3.01 -3.73 -4.86
CA GLY A 87 -2.42 -4.68 -5.82
C GLY A 87 -3.20 -4.77 -7.13
N GLU A 88 -4.54 -4.82 -7.05
CA GLU A 88 -5.44 -4.80 -8.22
C GLU A 88 -5.25 -3.52 -9.04
N GLN A 89 -5.21 -2.35 -8.39
CA GLN A 89 -5.04 -1.07 -9.08
C GLN A 89 -3.66 -0.91 -9.74
N LEU A 90 -2.61 -1.53 -9.20
CA LEU A 90 -1.27 -1.53 -9.81
C LEU A 90 -1.15 -2.49 -11.01
N ALA A 91 -2.10 -3.41 -11.19
CA ALA A 91 -2.09 -4.40 -12.26
C ALA A 91 -2.88 -3.97 -13.52
N ASP A 92 -3.68 -2.90 -13.41
CA ASP A 92 -4.45 -2.27 -14.51
C ASP A 92 -3.61 -1.27 -15.33
#